data_AF-A0A822DQ74-F1
#
_entry.id   AF-A0A822DQ74-F1
#
_cell.length_a   1.000
_cell.length_b   1.000
_cell.length_c   1.000
_cell.angle_alpha   90.00
_cell.angle_beta   90.00
_cell.angle_gamma   90.00
#
_symmetry.space_group_name_H-M   'P 1'
#
loop_
_entity.id
_entity.type
_entity.pdbx_description
1 polymer ?
#
loop_
_entity_poly.entity_id
_entity_poly.type
_entity_poly.pdbx_seq_one_letter_code
_entity_poly.pdbx_strand_id
1 'polypeptide(L)' 'HHQLDKNLNSKILFNDLRSSFNIDDYIHGHNDLVYDADKRKFSNLAYPNTSKFTLHHAT' A
#
# COMPACT_ATOMS: atom_id res chain seq x y z
N HIS A 1 8.01 -1.17 -17.44
CA HIS A 1 8.21 -2.14 -16.35
C HIS A 1 8.80 -1.40 -15.15
N HIS A 2 7.97 -0.67 -14.40
CA HIS A 2 8.39 -0.09 -13.12
C HIS A 2 8.08 -1.12 -12.04
N GLN A 3 9.10 -1.88 -11.66
CA GLN A 3 9.08 -2.66 -10.43
C GLN A 3 8.95 -1.63 -9.30
N LEU A 4 7.77 -1.58 -8.68
CA LEU A 4 7.60 -0.89 -7.40
C LEU A 4 8.53 -1.60 -6.43
N ASP A 5 9.71 -1.02 -6.21
CA ASP A 5 10.53 -1.35 -5.06
C ASP A 5 9.61 -1.31 -3.85
N LYS A 6 9.38 -2.50 -3.27
CA LYS A 6 8.54 -2.73 -2.11
C LYS A 6 9.17 -1.98 -0.95
N ASN A 7 8.88 -0.69 -0.89
CA ASN A 7 9.40 0.25 0.08
C ASN A 7 9.01 -0.28 1.47
N LEU A 8 9.92 -0.22 2.44
CA LEU A 8 9.78 -0.86 3.75
C LEU A 8 8.42 -0.57 4.42
N ASN A 9 7.88 0.63 4.18
CA ASN A 9 6.58 1.09 4.68
C ASN A 9 5.38 0.32 4.11
N SER A 10 5.41 -0.08 2.84
CA SER A 10 4.34 -0.91 2.28
C SER A 10 4.39 -2.33 2.85
N LYS A 11 5.58 -2.87 3.15
CA LYS A 11 5.73 -4.18 3.81
C LYS A 11 5.17 -4.19 5.24
N ILE A 12 5.27 -3.08 5.98
CA ILE A 12 4.66 -2.94 7.32
C ILE A 12 3.13 -3.02 7.19
N LEU A 13 2.54 -2.27 6.25
CA LEU A 13 1.09 -2.23 6.06
C LEU A 13 0.50 -3.60 5.68
N PHE A 14 1.13 -4.31 4.72
CA PHE A 14 0.70 -5.66 4.33
C PHE A 14 0.83 -6.69 5.45
N ASN A 15 1.90 -6.61 6.23
CA ASN A 15 2.13 -7.55 7.31
C ASN A 15 1.14 -7.34 8.47
N ASP A 16 0.77 -6.10 8.77
CA ASP A 16 -0.20 -5.80 9.83
C ASP A 16 -1.61 -6.27 9.47
N LEU A 17 -2.06 -6.04 8.22
CA LEU A 17 -3.39 -6.47 7.76
C LEU A 17 -3.51 -8.00 7.73
N ARG A 18 -2.50 -8.71 7.23
CA ARG A 18 -2.51 -10.17 7.21
C ARG A 18 -2.38 -10.77 8.61
N SER A 19 -1.48 -10.26 9.46
CA SER A 19 -1.26 -10.82 10.80
C SER A 19 -2.38 -10.52 11.79
N SER A 20 -3.03 -9.35 11.68
CA SER A 20 -4.05 -8.92 12.64
C SER A 20 -5.47 -9.31 12.22
N PHE A 21 -5.73 -9.36 10.90
CA PHE A 21 -7.10 -9.53 10.38
C PHE A 21 -7.22 -10.65 9.34
N ASN A 22 -6.13 -11.37 9.02
CA ASN A 22 -6.10 -12.38 7.97
C ASN A 22 -6.65 -11.86 6.63
N ILE A 23 -6.36 -10.59 6.34
CA ILE A 23 -6.72 -9.91 5.09
C ILE A 23 -5.58 -10.12 4.09
N ASP A 24 -5.94 -10.62 2.92
CA ASP A 24 -5.02 -10.76 1.79
C ASP A 24 -5.23 -9.59 0.83
N ASP A 25 -4.18 -8.78 0.65
CA ASP A 25 -4.22 -7.54 -0.08
C ASP A 25 -2.98 -7.31 -0.94
N TYR A 26 -3.10 -6.43 -1.94
CA TYR A 26 -2.00 -6.07 -2.84
C TYR A 26 -2.12 -4.64 -3.36
N ILE A 27 -1.00 -4.09 -3.86
CA ILE A 27 -1.00 -2.80 -4.56
C ILE A 27 -1.48 -2.99 -5.99
N HIS A 28 -2.58 -2.34 -6.36
CA HIS A 28 -3.00 -2.17 -7.73
C HIS A 28 -2.61 -0.79 -8.24
N GLY A 29 -2.01 -0.73 -9.44
CA GLY A 29 -1.55 0.52 -10.03
C GLY A 29 -0.38 1.14 -9.25
N HIS A 30 -0.43 2.45 -9.02
CA HIS A 30 0.65 3.18 -8.34
C HIS A 30 0.43 3.32 -6.83
N ASN A 31 -0.82 3.19 -6.36
CA ASN A 31 -1.18 3.62 -5.01
C ASN A 31 -2.45 3.02 -4.42
N ASP A 32 -3.15 2.11 -5.08
CA ASP A 32 -4.39 1.56 -4.52
C ASP A 32 -4.10 0.26 -3.78
N LEU A 33 -4.54 0.15 -2.52
CA LEU A 33 -4.64 -1.15 -1.85
C LEU A 33 -5.98 -1.79 -2.18
N VAL A 34 -5.90 -3.04 -2.62
CA VAL A 34 -7.02 -3.82 -3.11
C VAL A 34 -7.09 -5.13 -2.34
N TYR A 35 -8.31 -5.53 -1.96
CA TYR A 35 -8.58 -6.83 -1.36
C TYR A 35 -8.51 -7.91 -2.44
N ASP A 36 -7.73 -8.97 -2.20
CA ASP A 36 -7.44 -9.96 -3.25
C ASP A 36 -8.68 -10.76 -3.66
N ALA A 37 -9.53 -11.13 -2.69
CA ALA A 37 -10.63 -12.06 -2.93
C ALA A 37 -11.70 -11.53 -3.89
N ASP A 38 -11.94 -10.22 -3.91
CA ASP A 38 -12.99 -9.60 -4.74
C ASP A 38 -12.52 -8.38 -5.54
N LYS A 39 -11.22 -8.09 -5.49
CA LYS A 39 -10.57 -6.99 -6.21
C LYS A 39 -11.16 -5.61 -5.89
N ARG A 40 -11.77 -5.43 -4.72
CA ARG A 40 -12.28 -4.13 -4.29
C ARG A 40 -11.17 -3.29 -3.67
N LYS A 41 -11.06 -2.05 -4.13
CA LYS A 41 -10.20 -1.03 -3.51
C LYS A 41 -10.78 -0.64 -2.15
N PHE A 42 -9.93 -0.65 -1.13
CA PHE A 42 -10.31 -0.22 0.22
C PHE A 42 -9.44 0.90 0.78
N SER A 43 -8.27 1.16 0.20
CA SER A 43 -7.39 2.26 0.61
C SER A 43 -6.64 2.87 -0.59
N ASN A 44 -6.28 4.15 -0.48
CA ASN A 44 -5.43 4.86 -1.43
C ASN A 44 -4.21 5.43 -0.69
N LEU A 45 -3.04 5.27 -1.30
CA LEU A 45 -1.77 5.77 -0.80
C LEU A 45 -1.40 7.10 -1.50
N ALA A 46 -1.11 8.13 -0.72
CA ALA A 46 -0.60 9.40 -1.23
C ALA A 46 0.86 9.60 -0.79
N TYR A 47 1.69 10.04 -1.75
CA TYR A 47 3.11 10.30 -1.53
C TYR A 47 3.53 11.70 -1.99
N PRO A 48 3.11 12.77 -1.29
CA PRO A 48 3.65 14.09 -1.59
C PRO A 48 5.14 14.11 -1.23
N ASN A 49 5.98 14.23 -2.27
CA ASN A 49 7.41 14.44 -2.12
C ASN A 49 7.70 15.94 -2.04
N THR A 50 8.35 16.36 -0.96
CA THR A 50 9.02 17.66 -0.88
C THR A 50 10.54 17.44 -0.93
N SER A 51 11.32 18.49 -1.18
CA SER A 51 12.80 18.38 -1.17
C SER A 51 13.40 17.99 0.19
N LYS A 52 12.59 17.99 1.26
CA LYS A 52 13.04 17.77 2.65
C LYS A 52 12.54 16.46 3.24
N PHE A 53 11.37 15.98 2.82
CA PHE A 53 10.80 14.72 3.31
C PHE A 53 9.80 14.13 2.31
N THR A 54 9.64 12.81 2.40
CA THR A 54 8.55 12.06 1.79
C THR A 54 7.50 11.75 2.86
N LEU A 55 6.27 12.20 2.65
CA LEU A 55 5.15 11.80 3.49
C LEU A 55 4.44 10.61 2.86
N HIS A 56 4.14 9.59 3.66
CA HIS A 56 3.30 8.47 3.25
C HIS A 56 1.97 8.55 4.01
N HIS A 57 0.87 8.72 3.30
CA HIS A 57 -0.49 8.77 3.87
C HIS A 57 -1.37 7.71 3.22
N ALA A 58 -2.21 7.04 4.01
CA ALA A 58 -3.18 6.04 3.57
C ALA A 58 -4.58 6.40 4.13
N THR A 59 -5.63 6.19 3.33
CA THR A 59 -7.03 6.32 3.76
C THR A 59 -7.59 5.02 4.31
#